data_AF-A0A821XXG2-F1
#
_entry.id   AF-A0A821XXG2-F1
#
_cell.length_a   1.000
_cell.length_b   1.000
_cell.length_c   1.000
_cell.angle_alpha   90.00
_cell.angle_beta   90.00
_cell.angle_gamma   90.00
#
_symmetry.space_group_name_H-M   'P 1'
#
loop_
_entity.id
_entity.type
_entity.pdbx_description
1 polymer ?
#
loop_
_entity_poly.entity_id
_entity_poly.type
_entity_poly.pdbx_seq_one_letter_code
_entity_poly.pdbx_strand_id
1 'polypeptide(L)' 'HLLSAIILSATVALIDACIELYDTVVAKSLKKNNSLFTLCYMPNLAQVSCLFFDGETTLKELDDLTDEAVKQCQLLHKAI' A
#
# COMPACT_ATOMS: atom_id res chain seq x y z
N HIS A 1 -4.89 -8.15 -3.97
CA HIS A 1 -5.90 -7.28 -4.61
C HIS A 1 -7.04 -6.92 -3.66
N LEU A 2 -7.70 -7.91 -3.04
CA LEU A 2 -8.80 -7.64 -2.10
C LEU A 2 -8.34 -6.85 -0.87
N LEU A 3 -7.24 -7.26 -0.22
CA LEU A 3 -6.74 -6.59 0.99
C LEU A 3 -6.42 -5.12 0.77
N SER A 4 -5.69 -4.78 -0.30
CA SER A 4 -5.38 -3.38 -0.62
C SER A 4 -6.64 -2.54 -0.84
N ALA A 5 -7.65 -3.10 -1.50
CA ALA A 5 -8.92 -2.40 -1.74
C ALA A 5 -9.68 -2.16 -0.43
N ILE A 6 -9.72 -3.16 0.47
CA ILE A 6 -10.35 -3.02 1.79
C ILE A 6 -9.69 -1.90 2.60
N ILE A 7 -8.36 -1.86 2.62
CA ILE A 7 -7.61 -0.83 3.36
C ILE A 7 -7.87 0.56 2.78
N LEU A 8 -7.86 0.70 1.45
CA LEU A 8 -8.23 1.94 0.76
C LEU A 8 -9.64 2.40 1.12
N SER A 9 -10.63 1.50 1.07
CA SER A 9 -12.02 1.81 1.44
C SER A 9 -12.15 2.21 2.90
N ALA A 10 -11.42 1.55 3.81
CA ALA A 10 -11.39 1.93 5.22
C ALA A 10 -10.81 3.34 5.41
N THR A 11 -9.70 3.67 4.75
CA THR A 11 -9.10 5.02 4.79
C THR A 11 -10.11 6.07 4.33
N VAL A 12 -10.80 5.86 3.20
CA VAL A 12 -11.82 6.79 2.70
C VAL A 12 -12.98 6.93 3.69
N ALA A 13 -13.45 5.83 4.27
CA ALA A 13 -14.52 5.88 5.27
C ALA A 13 -14.12 6.64 6.55
N LEU A 14 -12.86 6.54 6.98
CA LEU A 14 -12.35 7.30 8.13
C LEU A 14 -12.29 8.80 7.81
N ILE A 15 -11.89 9.16 6.59
CA ILE A 15 -11.88 10.56 6.10
C ILE A 15 -13.31 11.10 6.04
N ASP A 16 -14.26 10.34 5.48
CA ASP A 16 -15.67 10.70 5.38
C ASP A 16 -16.33 10.87 6.76
N ALA A 17 -15.93 10.05 7.73
CA ALA A 17 -16.35 10.17 9.12
C ALA A 17 -15.69 11.35 9.88
N CYS A 18 -14.86 12.16 9.22
CA CYS A 18 -14.08 13.25 9.82
C CYS A 18 -13.22 12.81 11.01
N ILE A 19 -12.71 11.57 10.99
CA ILE A 19 -11.76 11.10 11.99
C ILE A 19 -10.38 11.68 11.68
N GLU A 20 -9.75 12.30 12.65
CA GLU A 20 -8.41 12.88 12.49
C GLU A 20 -7.37 11.77 12.28
N LEU A 21 -6.65 11.84 11.15
CA LEU A 21 -5.61 10.89 10.77
C LEU A 21 -4.26 11.62 10.73
N TYR A 22 -3.21 11.01 11.28
CA TYR A 22 -1.84 11.52 11.15
C TYR A 22 -1.37 11.57 9.69
N ASP A 23 -1.75 10.56 8.91
CA ASP A 23 -1.58 10.52 7.46
C ASP A 23 -2.65 9.59 6.86
N THR A 24 -2.93 9.77 5.58
CA THR A 24 -3.73 8.82 4.80
C THR A 24 -2.95 7.53 4.59
N VAL A 25 -3.62 6.38 4.69
CA VAL A 25 -3.02 5.08 4.38
C VAL A 25 -3.47 4.63 3.00
N VAL A 26 -2.53 4.53 2.06
CA VAL A 26 -2.76 4.05 0.70
C VAL A 26 -2.14 2.67 0.55
N ALA A 27 -2.91 1.71 0.04
CA ALA A 27 -2.46 0.34 -0.10
C ALA A 27 -2.43 -0.14 -1.55
N LYS A 28 -1.41 -0.92 -1.91
CA LYS A 28 -1.30 -1.54 -3.23
C LYS A 28 -0.85 -2.98 -3.13
N SER A 29 -1.57 -3.88 -3.82
CA SER A 29 -1.10 -5.24 -4.06
C SER A 29 -0.46 -5.37 -5.45
N LEU A 30 0.70 -6.00 -5.49
CA LEU A 30 1.39 -6.45 -6.70
C LEU A 30 1.44 -7.98 -6.71
N LYS A 31 1.27 -8.58 -7.89
CA LYS A 31 1.42 -10.02 -8.08
C LYS A 31 2.62 -10.27 -8.98
N LYS A 32 3.55 -11.10 -8.53
CA LYS A 32 4.71 -11.52 -9.32
C LYS A 32 4.86 -13.03 -9.17
N ASN A 33 4.84 -13.76 -10.29
CA ASN A 33 4.80 -15.23 -10.30
C ASN A 33 3.64 -15.77 -9.43
N ASN A 34 3.96 -16.65 -8.49
CA ASN A 34 3.01 -17.19 -7.51
C ASN A 34 3.02 -16.43 -6.17
N SER A 35 3.72 -15.29 -6.11
CA SER A 35 3.87 -14.49 -4.91
C SER A 35 2.93 -13.28 -4.95
N LEU A 36 2.33 -12.97 -3.79
CA LEU A 36 1.45 -11.84 -3.58
C LEU A 36 2.12 -10.87 -2.59
N PHE A 37 2.37 -9.65 -3.05
CA PHE A 37 2.92 -8.58 -2.26
C PHE A 37 1.87 -7.51 -2.05
N THR A 38 1.64 -7.05 -0.81
CA THR A 38 0.73 -5.94 -0.50
C THR A 38 1.40 -4.97 0.46
N LEU A 39 1.51 -3.71 0.05
CA LEU A 39 2.16 -2.66 0.81
C LEU A 39 1.16 -1.56 1.15
N CYS A 40 1.22 -1.08 2.39
CA CYS A 40 0.47 0.07 2.88
C CYS A 40 1.45 1.20 3.18
N TYR A 41 1.16 2.38 2.64
CA TYR A 41 2.07 3.51 2.61
C TYR A 41 1.37 4.77 3.12
N MET A 42 2.09 5.55 3.91
CA MET A 42 1.73 6.87 4.43
C MET A 42 2.50 7.92 3.60
N PRO A 43 1.86 8.54 2.59
CA PRO A 43 2.56 9.33 1.57
C PRO A 43 3.21 10.61 2.09
N ASN A 44 2.59 11.30 3.05
CA ASN A 44 3.12 12.55 3.59
C ASN A 44 4.29 12.30 4.55
N LEU A 45 4.24 11.19 5.28
CA LEU A 45 5.33 10.75 6.16
C LEU A 45 6.44 9.98 5.43
N ALA A 46 6.19 9.60 4.18
CA ALA A 46 7.03 8.73 3.37
C ALA A 46 7.35 7.38 4.05
N GLN A 47 6.38 6.80 4.75
CA GLN A 47 6.57 5.60 5.58
C GLN A 47 5.74 4.41 5.14
N VAL A 48 6.30 3.21 5.22
CA VAL A 48 5.56 1.95 5.07
C VAL A 48 4.91 1.62 6.42
N SER A 49 3.58 1.55 6.46
CA SER A 49 2.84 1.21 7.69
C SER A 49 2.70 -0.29 7.89
N CYS A 50 2.47 -1.03 6.79
CA CYS A 50 2.33 -2.49 6.79
C CYS A 50 2.84 -3.07 5.47
N LEU A 51 3.46 -4.24 5.54
CA LEU A 51 3.89 -5.02 4.39
C LEU A 51 3.47 -6.48 4.59
N PHE A 52 2.67 -6.99 3.66
CA PHE A 52 2.26 -8.38 3.60
C PHE A 52 2.89 -9.02 2.38
N PHE A 53 3.59 -10.12 2.60
CA PHE A 53 4.20 -10.86 1.52
C PHE A 53 3.92 -12.34 1.72
N ASP A 54 3.40 -12.97 0.68
CA ASP A 54 3.16 -14.41 0.61
C ASP A 54 3.83 -14.95 -0.66
N GLY A 55 4.70 -15.95 -0.49
CA GLY A 55 5.48 -16.55 -1.56
C GLY A 55 7.00 -16.46 -1.35
N GLU A 56 7.74 -16.78 -2.41
CA GLU A 56 9.21 -16.76 -2.43
C GLU A 56 9.72 -15.70 -3.40
N THR A 57 10.76 -14.98 -3.01
CA THR A 57 11.43 -13.99 -3.85
C THR A 57 12.85 -13.75 -3.35
N THR A 58 13.71 -13.21 -4.19
CA THR A 58 15.05 -12.76 -3.76
C THR A 58 14.96 -11.38 -3.10
N LEU A 59 15.94 -11.02 -2.26
CA LEU A 59 15.97 -9.71 -1.60
C LEU A 59 15.93 -8.56 -2.61
N LYS A 60 16.67 -8.67 -3.72
CA LYS A 60 16.68 -7.66 -4.79
C LYS A 60 15.29 -7.45 -5.40
N GLU A 61 14.57 -8.54 -5.62
CA GLU A 61 13.22 -8.45 -6.18
C GLU A 61 12.22 -7.87 -5.18
N LEU A 62 12.42 -8.11 -3.88
CA LEU A 62 11.61 -7.51 -2.82
C LEU A 62 11.82 -5.99 -2.77
N ASP A 63 13.05 -5.53 -2.94
CA ASP A 63 13.39 -4.11 -3.04
C ASP A 63 12.71 -3.48 -4.28
N ASP A 64 12.86 -4.11 -5.45
CA ASP A 64 12.24 -3.66 -6.70
C ASP A 64 10.70 -3.57 -6.57
N LEU A 65 10.06 -4.57 -5.93
CA LEU A 65 8.62 -4.60 -5.68
C LEU A 65 8.18 -3.52 -4.69
N THR A 66 9.00 -3.24 -3.68
CA THR A 66 8.72 -2.20 -2.68
C THR A 66 8.74 -0.82 -3.34
N ASP A 67 9.77 -0.53 -4.14
CA ASP A 67 9.90 0.73 -4.88
C ASP A 67 8.74 0.94 -5.86
N GLU A 68 8.36 -0.12 -6.59
CA GLU A 68 7.21 -0.08 -7.50
C GLU A 68 5.91 0.20 -6.73
N ALA A 69 5.67 -0.53 -5.63
CA ALA A 69 4.46 -0.37 -4.83
C ALA A 69 4.36 1.03 -4.20
N VAL A 70 5.46 1.56 -3.67
CA VAL A 70 5.52 2.93 -3.13
C VAL A 70 5.17 3.95 -4.21
N LYS A 71 5.77 3.85 -5.41
CA LYS A 71 5.42 4.72 -6.54
C LYS A 71 3.93 4.65 -6.89
N GLN A 72 3.37 3.44 -6.94
CA GLN A 72 1.95 3.27 -7.26
C GLN A 72 1.05 3.82 -6.15
N CYS A 73 1.43 3.68 -4.87
CA CYS A 73 0.72 4.32 -3.75
C CYS A 73 0.78 5.85 -3.84
N GLN A 74 1.93 6.43 -4.16
CA GLN A 74 2.06 7.88 -4.35
C GLN A 74 1.20 8.41 -5.51
N LEU A 75 1.05 7.62 -6.59
CA LEU A 75 0.15 7.96 -7.69
C LEU A 75 -1.32 7.87 -7.28
N LEU A 76 -1.70 6.79 -6.58
CA LEU A 76 -3.06 6.59 -6.09
C LEU A 76 -3.48 7.65 -5.07
N HIS A 77 -2.56 8.09 -4.21
CA HIS A 77 -2.80 9.15 -3.23
C HIS A 77 -3.31 10.43 -3.88
N LYS A 78 -2.87 10.76 -5.11
CA LYS A 78 -3.33 11.96 -5.83
C LYS A 78 -4.80 11.89 -6.28
N ALA A 79 -5.41 10.70 -6.23
CA ALA A 79 -6.80 10.47 -6.62
C ALA A 79 -7.75 10.31 -5.42
N ILE A 80 -7.21 10.33 -4.19
CA ILE A 80 -7.94 10.31 -2.92
C ILE A 80 -7.97 11.73 -2.39
#